data_AF-P87246-F1
#
_entry.id   AF-P87246-F1
#
_cell.length_a   1.000
_cell.length_b   1.000
_cell.length_c   1.000
_cell.angle_alpha   90.00
_cell.angle_beta   90.00
_cell.angle_gamma   90.00
#
_symmetry.space_group_name_H-M   'P 1'
#
loop_
_entity.id
_entity.type
_entity.pdbx_description
1 polymer ?
#
loop_
_entity_poly.entity_id
_entity_poly.type
_entity_poly.pdbx_seq_one_letter_code
_entity_poly.pdbx_strand_id
1 'polypeptide(L)'
;ESLIIIDRMVDFGTPLLTQLTYEGLIDEFVGIKNNQADVDTAIVGANSVPQAQESSKAPQQTLKQGQKRKIQLDSSDQLFSQVRDANFAIVGDILNKVARRLESEYETRHAAKTASELREFVNKLPAYQLEHQSLRVHTNLAQEIMRNTRSDIFRKVLEVQQNNAAGTDPTYQHDTIEELIARDVPLKTVLRLLCLESCMSGGLRSRDLENFKKQIVHAYGHQHILTFSALEKMELLQPRSSAATMLIPTAGAQPGTKTNYNYLRKNLRLLVEEVSEEDPNDIAYVYSAFAPLSIRLVQCVL
;
A
#
# COMPACT_ATOMS: atom_id res chain seq x y z
N GLU A 1 -9.83 -29.37 -3.80
CA GLU A 1 -9.87 -28.11 -3.05
C GLU A 1 -9.44 -28.41 -1.62
N SER A 2 -8.70 -27.50 -0.99
CA SER A 2 -8.12 -27.67 0.35
C SER A 2 -8.16 -26.35 1.10
N LEU A 3 -8.35 -26.37 2.43
CA LEU A 3 -8.16 -25.20 3.27
C LEU A 3 -6.66 -25.01 3.55
N ILE A 4 -6.09 -23.92 3.06
CA ILE A 4 -4.71 -23.52 3.36
C ILE A 4 -4.74 -22.49 4.49
N ILE A 5 -4.02 -22.76 5.57
CA ILE A 5 -3.92 -21.87 6.75
C ILE A 5 -2.48 -21.39 6.85
N ILE A 6 -2.26 -20.08 6.79
CA ILE A 6 -0.95 -19.44 6.95
C ILE A 6 -1.01 -18.54 8.18
N ASP A 7 -0.12 -18.77 9.15
CA ASP A 7 0.05 -17.86 10.29
C ASP A 7 0.81 -16.59 9.86
N ARG A 8 0.33 -15.42 10.26
CA ARG A 8 0.96 -14.12 9.98
C ARG A 8 2.41 -14.05 10.50
N MET A 9 2.72 -14.77 11.58
CA MET A 9 4.05 -14.82 12.21
C MET A 9 5.10 -15.52 11.33
N VAL A 10 4.69 -16.36 10.37
CA VAL A 10 5.60 -17.05 9.42
C VAL A 10 6.28 -16.07 8.45
N ASP A 11 5.85 -14.81 8.42
CA ASP A 11 6.39 -13.81 7.52
C ASP A 11 6.74 -12.52 8.28
N PHE A 12 5.75 -11.77 8.75
CA PHE A 12 5.86 -10.36 9.17
C PHE A 12 6.55 -9.36 8.20
N GLY A 13 7.53 -9.74 7.38
CA GLY A 13 8.24 -8.85 6.46
C GLY A 13 7.34 -8.20 5.39
N THR A 14 6.39 -8.95 4.83
CA THR A 14 5.43 -8.45 3.82
C THR A 14 4.64 -7.23 4.33
N PRO A 15 3.89 -7.27 5.46
CA PRO A 15 3.14 -6.11 5.95
C PRO A 15 3.99 -4.98 6.55
N LEU A 16 5.32 -5.17 6.66
CA LEU A 16 6.23 -4.10 7.06
C LEU A 16 6.69 -3.26 5.85
N LEU A 17 6.81 -3.87 4.67
CA LEU A 17 7.00 -3.18 3.39
C LEU A 17 5.81 -2.26 3.06
N THR A 18 6.05 -1.20 2.30
CA THR A 18 4.98 -0.34 1.77
C THR A 18 4.31 -1.04 0.59
N GLN A 19 2.98 -1.19 0.64
CA GLN A 19 2.22 -1.79 -0.46
C GLN A 19 2.28 -0.91 -1.72
N LEU A 20 2.46 -1.49 -2.92
CA LEU A 20 2.58 -0.71 -4.18
C LEU A 20 1.44 -0.94 -5.18
N THR A 21 0.41 -1.71 -4.84
CA THR A 21 -0.86 -1.74 -5.60
C THR A 21 -1.68 -0.48 -5.33
N TYR A 22 -2.66 -0.20 -6.19
CA TYR A 22 -3.53 0.97 -6.02
C TYR A 22 -4.30 0.94 -4.69
N GLU A 23 -4.96 -0.17 -4.37
CA GLU A 23 -5.70 -0.32 -3.10
C GLU A 23 -4.75 -0.33 -1.90
N GLY A 24 -3.56 -0.94 -2.05
CA GLY A 24 -2.51 -0.91 -1.04
C GLY A 24 -2.06 0.50 -0.69
N LEU A 25 -1.84 1.37 -1.68
CA LEU A 25 -1.46 2.78 -1.44
C LEU A 25 -2.62 3.64 -0.92
N ILE A 26 -3.88 3.30 -1.24
CA ILE A 26 -5.04 3.91 -0.57
C ILE A 26 -5.03 3.56 0.92
N ASP A 27 -4.77 2.30 1.29
CA ASP A 27 -4.71 1.89 2.70
C ASP A 27 -3.50 2.49 3.44
N GLU A 28 -2.34 2.58 2.79
CA GLU A 28 -1.14 3.19 3.39
C GLU A 28 -1.29 4.69 3.70
N PHE A 29 -1.93 5.46 2.81
CA PHE A 29 -2.02 6.93 2.94
C PHE A 29 -3.36 7.45 3.47
N VAL A 30 -4.47 6.76 3.18
CA VAL A 30 -5.83 7.17 3.59
C VAL A 30 -6.37 6.26 4.70
N GLY A 31 -6.09 4.95 4.60
CA GLY A 31 -6.61 3.91 5.48
C GLY A 31 -7.98 3.42 5.04
N ILE A 32 -8.10 2.12 4.78
CA ILE A 32 -9.34 1.45 4.41
C ILE A 32 -9.93 0.75 5.63
N LYS A 33 -11.22 0.97 5.89
CA LYS A 33 -11.98 0.29 6.94
C LYS A 33 -13.35 -0.08 6.42
N ASN A 34 -13.70 -1.36 6.51
CA ASN A 34 -15.02 -1.86 6.11
C ASN A 34 -15.39 -1.51 4.65
N ASN A 35 -14.42 -1.65 3.73
CA ASN A 35 -14.53 -1.26 2.31
C ASN A 35 -14.84 0.23 2.11
N GLN A 36 -14.37 1.09 3.03
CA GLN A 36 -14.56 2.54 2.98
C GLN A 36 -13.29 3.30 3.35
N ALA A 37 -13.15 4.52 2.83
CA ALA A 37 -12.08 5.45 3.19
C ALA A 37 -12.62 6.87 3.43
N ASP A 38 -12.03 7.59 4.39
CA ASP A 38 -12.38 8.98 4.75
C ASP A 38 -11.44 9.98 4.03
N VAL A 39 -11.84 10.41 2.83
CA VAL A 39 -11.09 11.29 1.91
C VAL A 39 -11.50 12.76 2.05
N ASP A 40 -10.67 13.72 1.63
CA ASP A 40 -11.09 15.14 1.58
C ASP A 40 -12.25 15.35 0.58
N THR A 41 -13.16 16.27 0.86
CA THR A 41 -14.24 16.66 -0.06
C THR A 41 -13.72 17.08 -1.44
N ALA A 42 -12.51 17.63 -1.53
CA ALA A 42 -11.84 17.95 -2.80
C ALA A 42 -11.61 16.70 -3.68
N ILE A 43 -11.32 15.54 -3.08
CA ILE A 43 -11.11 14.27 -3.80
C ILE A 43 -12.43 13.78 -4.41
N VAL A 44 -13.53 13.83 -3.64
CA VAL A 44 -14.86 13.48 -4.16
C VAL A 44 -15.34 14.50 -5.21
N GLY A 45 -14.94 15.76 -5.05
CA GLY A 45 -15.44 16.90 -5.80
C GLY A 45 -16.80 17.38 -5.28
N ALA A 46 -17.23 18.54 -5.77
CA ALA A 46 -18.55 19.07 -5.48
C ALA A 46 -19.63 18.23 -6.18
N ASN A 47 -20.12 17.18 -5.50
CA ASN A 47 -21.40 16.59 -5.86
C ASN A 47 -22.49 17.60 -5.53
N SER A 48 -23.17 18.08 -6.57
CA SER A 48 -24.51 18.63 -6.50
C SER A 48 -25.45 17.53 -6.02
N VAL A 49 -25.51 17.32 -4.71
CA VAL A 49 -26.60 16.56 -4.09
C VAL A 49 -27.90 17.25 -4.53
N PRO A 50 -28.88 16.54 -5.10
CA PRO A 50 -30.24 17.06 -5.18
C PRO A 50 -30.73 17.16 -3.74
N GLN A 51 -30.54 18.32 -3.11
CA GLN A 51 -31.27 18.62 -1.89
C GLN A 51 -32.74 18.57 -2.27
N ALA A 52 -33.49 17.70 -1.60
CA ALA A 52 -34.94 17.67 -1.70
C ALA A 52 -35.47 19.10 -1.47
N GLN A 53 -36.45 19.49 -2.29
CA GLN A 53 -36.91 20.87 -2.36
C GLN A 53 -37.42 21.37 -1.01
N GLU A 54 -36.74 22.35 -0.41
CA GLU A 54 -37.36 23.26 0.55
C GLU A 54 -36.79 24.67 0.43
N SER A 55 -37.66 25.60 0.00
CA SER A 55 -37.57 27.07 0.13
C SER A 55 -36.22 27.77 -0.11
N SER A 56 -36.06 28.31 -1.34
CA SER A 56 -35.71 29.72 -1.57
C SER A 56 -34.77 30.44 -0.58
N LYS A 57 -33.49 30.03 -0.55
CA LYS A 57 -32.31 30.90 -0.32
C LYS A 57 -31.09 30.23 -0.94
N ALA A 58 -30.40 30.91 -1.85
CA ALA A 58 -29.20 30.37 -2.50
C ALA A 58 -28.05 30.23 -1.47
N PRO A 59 -27.57 29.01 -1.15
CA PRO A 59 -26.38 28.85 -0.34
C PRO A 59 -25.17 28.88 -1.27
N GLN A 60 -24.37 29.95 -1.19
CA GLN A 60 -22.98 29.89 -1.65
C GLN A 60 -22.26 28.83 -0.81
N GLN A 61 -22.17 27.59 -1.31
CA GLN A 61 -21.35 26.55 -0.70
C GLN A 61 -19.88 26.90 -0.86
N THR A 62 -19.37 27.69 0.08
CA THR A 62 -17.93 27.78 0.32
C THR A 62 -17.42 26.40 0.70
N LEU A 63 -16.61 25.80 -0.17
CA LEU A 63 -15.88 24.57 0.11
C LEU A 63 -14.97 24.80 1.32
N LYS A 64 -15.45 24.42 2.51
CA LYS A 64 -14.63 24.44 3.73
C LYS A 64 -13.57 23.34 3.61
N GLN A 65 -12.34 23.76 3.31
CA GLN A 65 -11.17 22.89 3.26
C GLN A 65 -11.08 22.04 4.54
N GLY A 66 -10.72 20.75 4.40
CA GLY A 66 -10.57 19.82 5.53
C GLY A 66 -11.84 19.08 5.95
N GLN A 67 -13.00 19.26 5.31
CA GLN A 67 -14.13 18.36 5.51
C GLN A 67 -13.90 17.02 4.79
N LYS A 68 -13.90 15.93 5.55
CA LYS A 68 -13.82 14.57 5.00
C LYS A 68 -15.18 14.03 4.56
N ARG A 69 -15.17 13.16 3.55
CA ARG A 69 -16.31 12.36 3.07
C ARG A 69 -15.90 10.90 2.97
N LYS A 70 -16.86 10.01 3.24
CA LYS A 70 -16.71 8.58 2.99
C LYS A 70 -16.89 8.26 1.51
N ILE A 71 -16.01 7.43 0.98
CA ILE A 71 -16.18 6.72 -0.29
C ILE A 71 -16.27 5.22 -0.02
N GLN A 72 -16.97 4.50 -0.90
CA GLN A 72 -17.03 3.04 -0.92
C GLN A 72 -15.93 2.52 -1.86
N LEU A 73 -15.30 1.41 -1.50
CA LEU A 73 -14.19 0.77 -2.21
C LEU A 73 -14.44 -0.74 -2.26
N ASP A 74 -15.23 -1.17 -3.25
CA ASP A 74 -15.50 -2.59 -3.51
C ASP A 74 -15.84 -2.84 -5.00
N SER A 75 -16.01 -4.11 -5.38
CA SER A 75 -16.28 -4.54 -6.75
C SER A 75 -17.64 -4.14 -7.33
N SER A 76 -18.50 -3.39 -6.61
CA SER A 76 -19.67 -2.76 -7.24
C SER A 76 -19.28 -1.61 -8.18
N ASP A 77 -18.12 -1.00 -7.96
CA ASP A 77 -17.50 -0.05 -8.88
C ASP A 77 -16.63 -0.80 -9.90
N GLN A 78 -17.04 -0.74 -11.17
CA GLN A 78 -16.36 -1.41 -12.27
C GLN A 78 -14.98 -0.82 -12.57
N LEU A 79 -14.75 0.48 -12.33
CA LEU A 79 -13.44 1.09 -12.50
C LEU A 79 -12.54 0.65 -11.35
N PHE A 80 -13.01 0.73 -10.10
CA PHE A 80 -12.22 0.28 -8.96
C PHE A 80 -11.81 -1.20 -9.09
N SER A 81 -12.74 -2.06 -9.53
CA SER A 81 -12.43 -3.48 -9.77
C SER A 81 -11.41 -3.74 -10.89
N GLN A 82 -11.10 -2.76 -11.74
CA GLN A 82 -10.01 -2.84 -12.74
C GLN A 82 -8.68 -2.31 -12.19
N VAL A 83 -8.69 -1.31 -11.31
CA VAL A 83 -7.45 -0.64 -10.84
C VAL A 83 -6.95 -1.11 -9.48
N ARG A 84 -7.80 -1.64 -8.58
CA ARG A 84 -7.44 -1.92 -7.18
C ARG A 84 -6.22 -2.83 -7.03
N ASP A 85 -6.17 -3.88 -7.85
CA ASP A 85 -5.17 -4.94 -7.82
C ASP A 85 -3.93 -4.59 -8.67
N ALA A 86 -4.02 -3.57 -9.53
CA ALA A 86 -2.92 -3.14 -10.38
C ALA A 86 -1.77 -2.51 -9.58
N ASN A 87 -0.53 -2.66 -10.06
CA ASN A 87 0.59 -1.86 -9.57
C ASN A 87 0.31 -0.37 -9.88
N PHE A 88 0.62 0.50 -8.92
CA PHE A 88 0.35 1.93 -9.04
C PHE A 88 0.97 2.60 -10.27
N ALA A 89 2.11 2.10 -10.76
CA ALA A 89 2.79 2.61 -11.95
C ALA A 89 1.87 2.70 -13.19
N ILE A 90 1.00 1.70 -13.40
CA ILE A 90 0.13 1.62 -14.58
C ILE A 90 -1.27 2.23 -14.39
N VAL A 91 -1.64 2.59 -13.16
CA VAL A 91 -2.99 3.11 -12.84
C VAL A 91 -3.31 4.38 -13.64
N GLY A 92 -2.32 5.25 -13.85
CA GLY A 92 -2.48 6.46 -14.65
C GLY A 92 -2.91 6.17 -16.10
N ASP A 93 -2.38 5.13 -16.71
CA ASP A 93 -2.71 4.74 -18.09
C ASP A 93 -4.09 4.07 -18.17
N ILE A 94 -4.48 3.27 -17.16
CA ILE A 94 -5.84 2.72 -17.08
C ILE A 94 -6.87 3.86 -16.96
N LEU A 95 -6.64 4.83 -16.07
CA LEU A 95 -7.53 5.99 -15.90
C LEU A 95 -7.63 6.84 -17.18
N ASN A 96 -6.52 7.05 -17.89
CA ASN A 96 -6.48 7.75 -19.18
C ASN A 96 -7.24 7.00 -20.29
N LYS A 97 -7.08 5.66 -20.37
CA LYS A 97 -7.84 4.80 -21.29
C LYS A 97 -9.36 4.89 -21.02
N VAL A 98 -9.78 4.87 -19.74
CA VAL A 98 -11.19 5.01 -19.34
C VAL A 98 -11.74 6.41 -19.61
N ALA A 99 -10.98 7.46 -19.32
CA ALA A 99 -11.37 8.84 -19.62
C ALA A 99 -11.68 9.06 -21.11
N ARG A 100 -10.78 8.58 -21.99
CA ARG A 100 -10.96 8.68 -23.45
C ARG A 100 -12.16 7.89 -23.97
N ARG A 101 -12.42 6.71 -23.37
CA ARG A 101 -13.62 5.93 -23.72
C ARG A 101 -14.89 6.69 -23.33
N LEU A 102 -14.98 7.21 -22.10
CA LEU A 102 -16.14 7.98 -21.64
C LEU A 102 -16.38 9.25 -22.49
N GLU A 103 -15.31 9.95 -22.87
CA GLU A 103 -15.38 11.11 -23.76
C GLU A 103 -15.95 10.73 -25.13
N SER A 104 -15.43 9.65 -25.75
CA SER A 104 -15.92 9.15 -27.04
C SER A 104 -17.38 8.65 -26.97
N GLU A 105 -17.75 7.92 -25.92
CA GLU A 105 -19.13 7.49 -25.66
C GLU A 105 -20.08 8.69 -25.53
N TYR A 106 -19.65 9.77 -24.89
CA TYR A 106 -20.44 11.00 -24.77
C TYR A 106 -20.59 11.73 -26.12
N GLU A 107 -19.56 11.76 -26.97
CA GLU A 107 -19.67 12.34 -28.31
C GLU A 107 -20.73 11.62 -29.18
N THR A 108 -20.94 10.31 -29.01
CA THR A 108 -22.00 9.58 -29.74
C THR A 108 -23.40 10.15 -29.48
N ARG A 109 -23.63 10.78 -28.31
CA ARG A 109 -24.87 11.50 -28.00
C ARG A 109 -25.14 12.64 -28.98
N HIS A 110 -24.11 13.36 -29.38
CA HIS A 110 -24.22 14.47 -30.33
C HIS A 110 -24.44 13.98 -31.77
N ALA A 111 -24.14 12.70 -32.05
CA ALA A 111 -24.41 12.06 -33.33
C ALA A 111 -25.82 11.42 -33.44
N ALA A 112 -26.56 11.29 -32.34
CA ALA A 112 -27.90 10.70 -32.31
C ALA A 112 -28.91 11.55 -33.11
N LYS A 113 -29.62 10.92 -34.05
CA LYS A 113 -30.57 11.56 -34.97
C LYS A 113 -32.00 11.05 -34.80
N THR A 114 -32.22 9.89 -34.20
CA THR A 114 -33.57 9.34 -33.99
C THR A 114 -34.04 9.44 -32.54
N ALA A 115 -35.36 9.50 -32.36
CA ALA A 115 -35.98 9.47 -31.03
C ALA A 115 -35.73 8.13 -30.28
N SER A 116 -35.37 7.06 -31.01
CA SER A 116 -35.01 5.77 -30.41
C SER A 116 -33.61 5.82 -29.79
N GLU A 117 -32.62 6.31 -30.53
CA GLU A 117 -31.24 6.52 -30.05
C GLU A 117 -31.22 7.45 -28.81
N LEU A 118 -31.96 8.55 -28.85
CA LEU A 118 -32.08 9.48 -27.71
C LEU A 118 -32.67 8.80 -26.47
N ARG A 119 -33.68 7.94 -26.63
CA ARG A 119 -34.28 7.19 -25.52
C ARG A 119 -33.32 6.16 -24.94
N GLU A 120 -32.57 5.46 -25.79
CA GLU A 120 -31.55 4.51 -25.35
C GLU A 120 -30.42 5.20 -24.56
N PHE A 121 -29.95 6.36 -25.03
CA PHE A 121 -28.96 7.17 -24.31
C PHE A 121 -29.49 7.63 -22.93
N VAL A 122 -30.73 8.13 -22.86
CA VAL A 122 -31.34 8.56 -21.58
C VAL A 122 -31.42 7.39 -20.58
N ASN A 123 -31.65 6.16 -21.04
CA ASN A 123 -31.63 4.98 -20.19
C ASN A 123 -30.22 4.62 -19.68
N LYS A 124 -29.17 4.93 -20.44
CA LYS A 124 -27.75 4.70 -20.06
C LYS A 124 -27.17 5.83 -19.20
N LEU A 125 -27.75 7.03 -19.25
CA LEU A 125 -27.25 8.24 -18.59
C LEU A 125 -26.95 8.09 -17.07
N PRO A 126 -27.75 7.38 -16.24
CA PRO A 126 -27.44 7.20 -14.83
C PRO A 126 -26.16 6.39 -14.60
N ALA A 127 -25.92 5.34 -15.39
CA ALA A 127 -24.70 4.54 -15.32
C ALA A 127 -23.48 5.37 -15.75
N TYR A 128 -23.61 6.12 -16.85
CA TYR A 128 -22.56 7.04 -17.33
C TYR A 128 -22.20 8.11 -16.27
N GLN A 129 -23.19 8.66 -15.56
CA GLN A 129 -22.94 9.62 -14.48
C GLN A 129 -22.20 9.01 -13.28
N LEU A 130 -22.55 7.78 -12.89
CA LEU A 130 -21.85 7.04 -11.84
C LEU A 130 -20.39 6.73 -12.24
N GLU A 131 -20.18 6.30 -13.48
CA GLU A 131 -18.84 5.99 -13.99
C GLU A 131 -17.95 7.24 -14.09
N HIS A 132 -18.50 8.37 -14.56
CA HIS A 132 -17.79 9.65 -14.55
C HIS A 132 -17.51 10.16 -13.12
N GLN A 133 -18.39 9.90 -12.15
CA GLN A 133 -18.14 10.22 -10.75
C GLN A 133 -17.00 9.36 -10.19
N SER A 134 -17.01 8.05 -10.47
CA SER A 134 -15.96 7.09 -10.11
C SER A 134 -14.60 7.51 -10.68
N LEU A 135 -14.52 7.77 -11.99
CA LEU A 135 -13.30 8.24 -12.65
C LEU A 135 -12.74 9.49 -12.00
N ARG A 136 -13.59 10.45 -11.62
CA ARG A 136 -13.16 11.67 -10.93
C ARG A 136 -12.56 11.37 -9.55
N VAL A 137 -13.22 10.53 -8.75
CA VAL A 137 -12.73 10.11 -7.43
C VAL A 137 -11.36 9.42 -7.57
N HIS A 138 -11.25 8.44 -8.47
CA HIS A 138 -10.03 7.65 -8.62
C HIS A 138 -8.88 8.44 -9.26
N THR A 139 -9.16 9.38 -10.16
CA THR A 139 -8.17 10.33 -10.69
C THR A 139 -7.62 11.23 -9.58
N ASN A 140 -8.49 11.80 -8.73
CA ASN A 140 -8.06 12.67 -7.63
C ASN A 140 -7.28 11.88 -6.56
N LEU A 141 -7.69 10.64 -6.25
CA LEU A 141 -6.93 9.74 -5.39
C LEU A 141 -5.55 9.42 -5.98
N ALA A 142 -5.47 9.08 -7.27
CA ALA A 142 -4.20 8.77 -7.91
C ALA A 142 -3.26 10.00 -7.93
N GLN A 143 -3.78 11.22 -8.10
CA GLN A 143 -2.98 12.44 -7.99
C GLN A 143 -2.42 12.65 -6.57
N GLU A 144 -3.23 12.42 -5.53
CA GLU A 144 -2.78 12.54 -4.14
C GLU A 144 -1.77 11.45 -3.76
N ILE A 145 -2.00 10.19 -4.17
CA ILE A 145 -1.03 9.10 -4.01
C ILE A 145 0.29 9.47 -4.72
N MET A 146 0.22 9.95 -5.96
CA MET A 146 1.39 10.38 -6.74
C MET A 146 2.14 11.55 -6.09
N ARG A 147 1.45 12.45 -5.38
CA ARG A 147 2.07 13.53 -4.59
C ARG A 147 2.88 12.96 -3.43
N ASN A 148 2.37 11.93 -2.75
CA ASN A 148 3.04 11.27 -1.64
C ASN A 148 4.22 10.39 -2.11
N THR A 149 4.04 9.57 -3.16
CA THR A 149 5.10 8.67 -3.68
C THR A 149 6.25 9.39 -4.38
N ARG A 150 6.04 10.64 -4.83
CA ARG A 150 7.12 11.50 -5.36
C ARG A 150 7.91 12.24 -4.29
N SER A 151 7.51 12.17 -3.02
CA SER A 151 8.22 12.85 -1.93
C SER A 151 9.59 12.22 -1.66
N ASP A 152 10.55 13.06 -1.25
CA ASP A 152 11.90 12.62 -0.89
C ASP A 152 11.91 11.65 0.30
N ILE A 153 11.07 11.88 1.31
CA ILE A 153 10.90 10.98 2.46
C ILE A 153 10.40 9.60 1.98
N PHE A 154 9.38 9.55 1.12
CA PHE A 154 8.87 8.27 0.60
C PHE A 154 9.94 7.50 -0.19
N ARG A 155 10.72 8.19 -1.02
CA ARG A 155 11.80 7.58 -1.80
C ARG A 155 12.88 6.97 -0.90
N LYS A 156 13.35 7.70 0.12
CA LYS A 156 14.31 7.19 1.12
C LYS A 156 13.75 5.98 1.88
N VAL A 157 12.48 6.04 2.30
CA VAL A 157 11.81 4.90 2.97
C VAL A 157 11.74 3.68 2.06
N LEU A 158 11.34 3.86 0.79
CA LEU A 158 11.22 2.77 -0.18
C LEU A 158 12.59 2.17 -0.54
N GLU A 159 13.63 2.99 -0.68
CA GLU A 159 15.01 2.55 -0.92
C GLU A 159 15.53 1.66 0.22
N VAL A 160 15.32 2.05 1.48
CA VAL A 160 15.66 1.22 2.65
C VAL A 160 14.88 -0.09 2.65
N GLN A 161 13.59 -0.05 2.29
CA GLN A 161 12.75 -1.24 2.19
C GLN A 161 13.22 -2.21 1.10
N GLN A 162 13.52 -1.70 -0.10
CA GLN A 162 13.99 -2.48 -1.24
C GLN A 162 15.36 -3.11 -0.97
N ASN A 163 16.30 -2.39 -0.36
CA ASN A 163 17.61 -2.93 0.02
C ASN A 163 17.50 -4.08 1.04
N ASN A 164 16.64 -3.95 2.06
CA ASN A 164 16.36 -5.03 3.01
C ASN A 164 15.68 -6.24 2.32
N ALA A 165 14.69 -5.98 1.45
CA ALA A 165 13.99 -7.01 0.69
C ALA A 165 14.93 -7.79 -0.24
N ALA A 166 15.89 -7.11 -0.89
CA ALA A 166 16.93 -7.71 -1.73
C ALA A 166 17.98 -8.51 -0.92
N GLY A 167 18.19 -8.16 0.35
CA GLY A 167 19.17 -8.82 1.22
C GLY A 167 20.57 -8.21 1.19
N THR A 168 20.67 -6.94 0.80
CA THR A 168 21.86 -6.09 0.99
C THR A 168 22.21 -6.00 2.49
N ASP A 169 23.48 -5.79 2.88
CA ASP A 169 23.82 -5.59 4.30
C ASP A 169 23.08 -4.35 4.84
N PRO A 170 22.18 -4.50 5.82
CA PRO A 170 21.35 -3.38 6.29
C PRO A 170 22.15 -2.21 6.85
N THR A 171 23.40 -2.43 7.28
CA THR A 171 24.20 -1.33 7.84
C THR A 171 24.51 -0.21 6.84
N TYR A 172 24.41 -0.48 5.53
CA TYR A 172 24.52 0.58 4.51
C TYR A 172 23.30 1.51 4.46
N GLN A 173 22.21 1.16 5.15
CA GLN A 173 20.97 1.94 5.21
C GLN A 173 20.80 2.66 6.56
N HIS A 174 21.71 2.45 7.53
CA HIS A 174 21.59 2.98 8.88
C HIS A 174 21.65 4.52 8.89
N ASP A 175 22.58 5.13 8.18
CA ASP A 175 22.68 6.60 8.03
C ASP A 175 21.37 7.21 7.49
N THR A 176 20.71 6.55 6.53
CA THR A 176 19.39 6.98 6.01
C THR A 176 18.30 6.87 7.07
N ILE A 177 18.31 5.84 7.93
CA ILE A 177 17.35 5.71 9.04
C ILE A 177 17.61 6.79 10.10
N GLU A 178 18.87 7.09 10.42
CA GLU A 178 19.23 8.20 11.33
C GLU A 178 18.80 9.55 10.76
N GLU A 179 18.94 9.79 9.45
CA GLU A 179 18.43 10.99 8.77
C GLU A 179 16.90 11.09 8.88
N LEU A 180 16.17 9.99 8.67
CA LEU A 180 14.71 9.97 8.80
C LEU A 180 14.26 10.27 10.24
N ILE A 181 15.00 9.79 11.25
CA ILE A 181 14.75 10.15 12.67
C ILE A 181 15.03 11.64 12.90
N ALA A 182 16.17 12.16 12.43
CA ALA A 182 16.55 13.56 12.59
C ALA A 182 15.60 14.55 11.89
N ARG A 183 14.86 14.08 10.88
CA ARG A 183 13.84 14.84 10.12
C ARG A 183 12.42 14.71 10.68
N ASP A 184 12.23 14.12 11.86
CA ASP A 184 10.93 13.89 12.51
C ASP A 184 9.93 13.17 11.59
N VAL A 185 10.41 12.18 10.82
CA VAL A 185 9.54 11.31 10.02
C VAL A 185 8.65 10.51 10.98
N PRO A 186 7.35 10.29 10.69
CA PRO A 186 6.43 9.66 11.62
C PRO A 186 6.97 8.33 12.20
N LEU A 187 6.97 8.21 13.53
CA LEU A 187 7.58 7.08 14.24
C LEU A 187 7.12 5.70 13.73
N LYS A 188 5.87 5.54 13.30
CA LYS A 188 5.35 4.29 12.68
C LYS A 188 6.23 3.85 11.50
N THR A 189 6.68 4.80 10.67
CA THR A 189 7.52 4.55 9.50
C THR A 189 8.93 4.11 9.91
N VAL A 190 9.56 4.81 10.85
CA VAL A 190 10.89 4.43 11.38
C VAL A 190 10.84 3.04 12.03
N LEU A 191 9.83 2.77 12.86
CA LEU A 191 9.67 1.46 13.50
C LEU A 191 9.42 0.34 12.46
N ARG A 192 8.69 0.61 11.37
CA ARG A 192 8.54 -0.37 10.27
C ARG A 192 9.89 -0.72 9.65
N LEU A 193 10.77 0.26 9.39
CA LEU A 193 12.10 0.01 8.82
C LEU A 193 12.97 -0.85 9.76
N LEU A 194 13.01 -0.52 11.05
CA LEU A 194 13.78 -1.30 12.04
C LEU A 194 13.21 -2.72 12.23
N CYS A 195 11.89 -2.88 12.24
CA CYS A 195 11.27 -4.21 12.29
C CYS A 195 11.53 -5.00 11.01
N LEU A 196 11.55 -4.35 9.84
CA LEU A 196 11.83 -4.99 8.56
C LEU A 196 13.26 -5.53 8.50
N GLU A 197 14.25 -4.72 8.88
CA GLU A 197 15.65 -5.16 9.03
C GLU A 197 15.74 -6.36 9.98
N SER A 198 15.09 -6.27 11.15
CA SER A 198 15.06 -7.33 12.17
C SER A 198 14.48 -8.63 11.63
N CYS A 199 13.30 -8.59 11.00
CA CYS A 199 12.64 -9.76 10.42
C CYS A 199 13.46 -10.37 9.26
N MET A 200 14.00 -9.55 8.36
CA MET A 200 14.70 -10.04 7.16
C MET A 200 16.15 -10.48 7.43
N SER A 201 16.77 -10.00 8.51
CA SER A 201 18.19 -10.24 8.84
C SER A 201 18.43 -11.07 10.11
N GLY A 202 17.38 -11.57 10.77
CA GLY A 202 17.50 -12.32 12.03
C GLY A 202 17.88 -11.45 13.24
N GLY A 203 17.47 -10.18 13.22
CA GLY A 203 17.73 -9.17 14.26
C GLY A 203 18.82 -8.15 13.89
N LEU A 204 18.85 -7.04 14.62
CA LEU A 204 19.84 -5.96 14.51
C LEU A 204 21.07 -6.26 15.38
N ARG A 205 22.27 -5.83 14.98
CA ARG A 205 23.44 -5.95 15.86
C ARG A 205 23.17 -5.15 17.15
N SER A 206 23.45 -5.71 18.33
CA SER A 206 22.96 -5.14 19.61
C SER A 206 23.37 -3.69 19.84
N ARG A 207 24.59 -3.30 19.44
CA ARG A 207 25.06 -1.90 19.51
C ARG A 207 24.18 -0.95 18.68
N ASP A 208 23.83 -1.38 17.47
CA ASP A 208 23.12 -0.56 16.50
C ASP A 208 21.63 -0.46 16.90
N LEU A 209 21.05 -1.55 17.43
CA LEU A 209 19.72 -1.55 18.05
C LEU A 209 19.61 -0.57 19.24
N GLU A 210 20.56 -0.61 20.18
CA GLU A 210 20.55 0.30 21.34
C GLU A 210 20.80 1.76 20.94
N ASN A 211 21.58 2.01 19.87
CA ASN A 211 21.72 3.33 19.27
C ASN A 211 20.36 3.85 18.71
N PHE A 212 19.66 3.07 17.89
CA PHE A 212 18.34 3.46 17.37
C PHE A 212 17.30 3.65 18.47
N LYS A 213 17.26 2.77 19.49
CA LYS A 213 16.39 2.95 20.67
C LYS A 213 16.65 4.29 21.35
N LYS A 214 17.92 4.63 21.61
CA LYS A 214 18.33 5.89 22.22
C LYS A 214 17.89 7.10 21.40
N GLN A 215 18.12 7.09 20.08
CA GLN A 215 17.71 8.17 19.19
C GLN A 215 16.19 8.34 19.19
N ILE A 216 15.43 7.25 19.12
CA ILE A 216 13.97 7.29 19.11
C ILE A 216 13.38 7.82 20.43
N VAL A 217 13.90 7.42 21.61
CA VAL A 217 13.38 7.96 22.88
C VAL A 217 13.75 9.42 23.10
N HIS A 218 14.84 9.90 22.50
CA HIS A 218 15.22 11.32 22.49
C HIS A 218 14.36 12.15 21.53
N ALA A 219 14.10 11.65 20.31
CA ALA A 219 13.34 12.37 19.28
C ALA A 219 11.82 12.33 19.51
N TYR A 220 11.25 11.16 19.78
CA TYR A 220 9.81 10.93 19.86
C TYR A 220 9.28 10.77 21.31
N GLY A 221 10.18 10.56 22.28
CA GLY A 221 9.86 10.56 23.71
C GLY A 221 9.99 9.20 24.41
N HIS A 222 10.20 9.28 25.73
CA HIS A 222 10.58 8.13 26.57
C HIS A 222 9.47 7.09 26.76
N GLN A 223 8.20 7.45 26.50
CA GLN A 223 7.07 6.51 26.51
C GLN A 223 7.27 5.34 25.54
N HIS A 224 8.09 5.51 24.49
CA HIS A 224 8.36 4.47 23.50
C HIS A 224 9.27 3.32 23.98
N ILE A 225 9.79 3.39 25.22
CA ILE A 225 10.33 2.21 25.92
C ILE A 225 9.26 1.10 26.01
N LEU A 226 7.99 1.45 26.22
CA LEU A 226 6.88 0.49 26.22
C LEU A 226 6.60 -0.05 24.81
N THR A 227 6.75 0.80 23.78
CA THR A 227 6.65 0.38 22.38
C THR A 227 7.73 -0.64 22.02
N PHE A 228 8.98 -0.42 22.43
CA PHE A 228 10.06 -1.39 22.24
C PHE A 228 9.81 -2.71 22.98
N SER A 229 9.36 -2.66 24.24
CA SER A 229 8.99 -3.88 24.98
C SER A 229 7.87 -4.68 24.28
N ALA A 230 6.91 -4.00 23.64
CA ALA A 230 5.87 -4.66 22.85
C ALA A 230 6.41 -5.28 21.56
N LEU A 231 7.23 -4.55 20.79
CA LEU A 231 7.86 -5.04 19.56
C LEU A 231 8.83 -6.21 19.81
N GLU A 232 9.55 -6.19 20.93
CA GLU A 232 10.38 -7.30 21.39
C GLU A 232 9.52 -8.52 21.74
N LYS A 233 8.43 -8.36 22.50
CA LYS A 233 7.49 -9.46 22.83
C LYS A 233 6.79 -10.07 21.60
N MET A 234 6.61 -9.29 20.53
CA MET A 234 6.10 -9.76 19.25
C MET A 234 7.19 -10.33 18.32
N GLU A 235 8.43 -10.38 18.80
CA GLU A 235 9.65 -10.79 18.07
C GLU A 235 10.00 -9.96 16.81
N LEU A 236 9.27 -8.87 16.56
CA LEU A 236 9.42 -7.97 15.41
C LEU A 236 10.74 -7.20 15.45
N LEU A 237 11.14 -6.68 16.62
CA LEU A 237 12.39 -5.94 16.79
C LEU A 237 13.25 -6.62 17.85
N GLN A 238 14.36 -7.22 17.45
CA GLN A 238 15.17 -8.10 18.30
C GLN A 238 16.68 -7.93 18.06
N PRO A 239 17.53 -8.07 19.08
CA PRO A 239 18.96 -8.18 18.89
C PRO A 239 19.32 -9.47 18.13
N ARG A 240 20.33 -9.39 17.27
CA ARG A 240 20.83 -10.50 16.46
C ARG A 240 21.50 -11.53 17.37
N SER A 241 20.86 -12.69 17.49
CA SER A 241 21.38 -13.84 18.24
C SER A 241 22.17 -14.76 17.31
N SER A 242 23.28 -15.32 17.80
CA SER A 242 23.99 -16.41 17.11
C SER A 242 23.10 -17.65 16.94
N ALA A 243 22.16 -17.89 17.85
CA ALA A 243 21.16 -18.95 17.71
C ALA A 243 20.12 -18.64 16.61
N ALA A 244 19.78 -17.37 16.40
CA ALA A 244 18.96 -16.93 15.26
C ALA A 244 19.70 -17.01 13.92
N THR A 245 20.97 -17.45 13.91
CA THR A 245 21.74 -17.77 12.69
C THR A 245 21.67 -19.27 12.35
N MET A 246 21.18 -20.12 13.26
CA MET A 246 20.95 -21.56 13.05
C MET A 246 19.63 -21.79 12.31
N LEU A 247 19.53 -21.18 11.13
CA LEU A 247 18.31 -21.10 10.32
C LEU A 247 18.14 -22.27 9.33
N ILE A 248 18.77 -23.40 9.66
CA ILE A 248 18.57 -24.71 9.01
C ILE A 248 18.48 -25.71 10.16
N PRO A 249 17.40 -26.52 10.26
CA PRO A 249 17.41 -27.70 11.10
C PRO A 249 18.35 -28.72 10.44
N THR A 250 19.62 -28.73 10.83
CA THR A 250 20.44 -29.94 10.66
C THR A 250 19.79 -31.07 11.45
N ALA A 251 19.99 -32.33 11.04
CA ALA A 251 19.39 -33.46 11.74
C ALA A 251 19.83 -33.48 13.22
N GLY A 252 18.90 -33.15 14.13
CA GLY A 252 19.16 -33.00 15.58
C GLY A 252 19.18 -31.56 16.12
N ALA A 253 19.12 -30.53 15.27
CA ALA A 253 18.91 -29.15 15.72
C ALA A 253 17.43 -28.87 15.99
N GLN A 254 17.14 -28.16 17.09
CA GLN A 254 15.80 -27.63 17.34
C GLN A 254 15.40 -26.68 16.19
N PRO A 255 14.18 -26.77 15.64
CA PRO A 255 13.75 -25.84 14.60
C PRO A 255 13.78 -24.41 15.15
N GLY A 256 14.48 -23.51 14.45
CA GLY A 256 14.48 -22.09 14.79
C GLY A 256 13.07 -21.52 14.72
N THR A 257 12.66 -20.72 15.69
CA THR A 257 11.32 -20.12 15.77
C THR A 257 11.05 -19.03 14.73
N LYS A 258 12.05 -18.69 13.90
CA LYS A 258 12.03 -17.54 12.98
C LYS A 258 12.30 -17.92 11.54
N THR A 259 11.59 -17.23 10.65
CA THR A 259 11.68 -17.36 9.20
C THR A 259 13.04 -16.93 8.65
N ASN A 260 13.68 -17.81 7.87
CA ASN A 260 14.94 -17.52 7.21
C ASN A 260 14.74 -16.80 5.88
N TYR A 261 14.54 -15.48 5.90
CA TYR A 261 14.42 -14.70 4.67
C TYR A 261 15.61 -14.85 3.72
N ASN A 262 16.85 -14.99 4.23
CA ASN A 262 18.03 -15.14 3.38
C ASN A 262 18.04 -16.46 2.58
N TYR A 263 17.65 -17.58 3.21
CA TYR A 263 17.50 -18.86 2.51
C TYR A 263 16.26 -18.87 1.61
N LEU A 264 15.12 -18.38 2.10
CA LEU A 264 13.86 -18.42 1.36
C LEU A 264 13.87 -17.46 0.16
N ARG A 265 14.57 -16.32 0.22
CA ARG A 265 14.76 -15.40 -0.93
C ARG A 265 15.28 -16.12 -2.17
N LYS A 266 16.25 -17.02 -1.99
CA LYS A 266 16.79 -17.85 -3.06
C LYS A 266 15.87 -19.02 -3.42
N ASN A 267 15.43 -19.80 -2.44
CA ASN A 267 14.74 -21.08 -2.70
C ASN A 267 13.26 -20.92 -3.11
N LEU A 268 12.60 -19.84 -2.69
CA LEU A 268 11.22 -19.49 -3.06
C LEU A 268 11.14 -18.26 -3.97
N ARG A 269 12.27 -17.81 -4.54
CA ARG A 269 12.37 -16.67 -5.47
C ARG A 269 11.57 -15.46 -4.96
N LEU A 270 11.89 -14.99 -3.74
CA LEU A 270 11.20 -13.84 -3.13
C LEU A 270 11.59 -12.51 -3.80
N LEU A 271 12.65 -12.49 -4.61
CA LEU A 271 13.03 -11.36 -5.46
C LEU A 271 12.95 -11.78 -6.93
N VAL A 272 12.30 -10.96 -7.75
CA VAL A 272 12.15 -11.12 -9.20
C VAL A 272 12.52 -9.78 -9.84
N GLU A 273 13.75 -9.68 -10.36
CA GLU A 273 14.31 -8.43 -10.89
C GLU A 273 13.58 -7.93 -12.15
N GLU A 274 13.12 -8.87 -13.00
CA GLU A 274 12.36 -8.59 -14.22
C GLU A 274 10.89 -9.02 -14.04
N VAL A 275 10.10 -8.19 -13.34
CA VAL A 275 8.64 -8.33 -13.28
C VAL A 275 7.97 -7.21 -14.07
N SER A 276 7.04 -7.58 -14.95
CA SER A 276 6.23 -6.62 -15.69
C SER A 276 5.13 -6.06 -14.80
N GLU A 277 4.96 -4.73 -14.79
CA GLU A 277 3.87 -4.07 -14.05
C GLU A 277 2.61 -3.87 -14.91
N GLU A 278 2.74 -3.89 -16.25
CA GLU A 278 1.61 -3.77 -17.21
C GLU A 278 0.94 -5.12 -17.50
N ASP A 279 1.73 -6.19 -17.62
CA ASP A 279 1.25 -7.56 -17.87
C ASP A 279 1.98 -8.52 -16.90
N PRO A 280 1.54 -8.58 -15.62
CA PRO A 280 2.31 -9.22 -14.56
C PRO A 280 2.37 -10.75 -14.68
N ASN A 281 3.59 -11.25 -14.82
CA ASN A 281 3.92 -12.68 -14.97
C ASN A 281 4.28 -13.39 -13.64
N ASP A 282 4.44 -12.65 -12.54
CA ASP A 282 4.70 -13.16 -11.20
C ASP A 282 4.09 -12.24 -10.13
N ILE A 283 3.67 -12.81 -9.01
CA ILE A 283 3.10 -12.09 -7.85
C ILE A 283 4.01 -10.99 -7.28
N ALA A 284 5.31 -11.00 -7.59
CA ALA A 284 6.27 -9.95 -7.27
C ALA A 284 5.86 -8.53 -7.72
N TYR A 285 4.94 -8.39 -8.67
CA TYR A 285 4.49 -7.09 -9.18
C TYR A 285 3.84 -6.20 -8.10
N VAL A 286 3.25 -6.80 -7.05
CA VAL A 286 2.54 -6.06 -5.99
C VAL A 286 3.47 -5.26 -5.06
N TYR A 287 4.78 -5.54 -5.10
CA TYR A 287 5.85 -4.78 -4.44
C TYR A 287 7.01 -4.46 -5.41
N SER A 288 6.75 -4.39 -6.72
CA SER A 288 7.73 -4.02 -7.77
C SER A 288 9.09 -4.76 -7.69
N ALA A 289 9.05 -6.06 -7.35
CA ALA A 289 10.11 -7.09 -7.42
C ALA A 289 10.03 -8.10 -6.26
N PHE A 290 9.41 -7.74 -5.13
CA PHE A 290 9.31 -8.62 -3.97
C PHE A 290 8.03 -9.48 -4.00
N ALA A 291 8.19 -10.80 -4.07
CA ALA A 291 7.09 -11.75 -3.96
C ALA A 291 6.78 -12.06 -2.49
N PRO A 292 5.57 -11.78 -1.98
CA PRO A 292 5.19 -12.06 -0.59
C PRO A 292 5.40 -13.52 -0.21
N LEU A 293 6.19 -13.77 0.85
CA LEU A 293 6.50 -15.13 1.30
C LEU A 293 5.21 -15.90 1.63
N SER A 294 4.25 -15.27 2.30
CA SER A 294 2.95 -15.90 2.60
C SER A 294 2.22 -16.43 1.37
N ILE A 295 2.37 -15.78 0.20
CA ILE A 295 1.73 -16.20 -1.06
C ILE A 295 2.61 -17.20 -1.82
N ARG A 296 3.94 -17.07 -1.74
CA ARG A 296 4.87 -18.13 -2.22
C ARG A 296 4.63 -19.47 -1.53
N LEU A 297 4.35 -19.47 -0.22
CA LEU A 297 3.99 -20.69 0.52
C LEU A 297 2.66 -21.30 0.03
N VAL A 298 1.69 -20.48 -0.39
CA VAL A 298 0.45 -20.95 -1.04
C VAL A 298 0.76 -21.55 -2.43
N GLN A 299 1.64 -20.93 -3.22
CA GLN A 299 2.13 -21.47 -4.50
C GLN A 299 2.93 -22.77 -4.38
N CYS A 300 3.41 -23.15 -3.18
CA CYS A 300 4.01 -24.46 -2.95
C CYS A 300 2.97 -25.59 -2.75
N VAL A 301 1.68 -25.25 -2.64
CA VAL A 301 0.58 -26.19 -2.36
C VAL A 301 -0.42 -26.31 -3.52
N LEU A 302 -0.57 -25.24 -4.32
CA LEU A 302 -1.44 -25.17 -5.51
C LEU A 302 -0.71 -25.65 -6.78
#